data_AF-Q83VY3-F1
#
_entry.id   AF-Q83VY3-F1
#
_cell.length_a   1.000
_cell.length_b   1.000
_cell.length_c   1.000
_cell.angle_alpha   90.00
_cell.angle_beta   90.00
_cell.angle_gamma   90.00
#
_symmetry.space_group_name_H-M   'P 1'
#
loop_
_entity.id
_entity.type
_entity.pdbx_description
1 polymer ?
#
loop_
_entity_poly.entity_id
_entity_poly.type
_entity_poly.pdbx_seq_one_letter_code
_entity_poly.pdbx_strand_id
1 'polypeptide(L)'
;MRSTRRLSLRRRSALLMGAASLAAPALLTVQAGEAQAFGTINSLGQRAEHERITRAALACAAGTSSDGSCFEARSIDQVAGHTGTFGAVGSPDSDEIFTPEAHCDDADYLTASGYPRTRQQASDQLVACISKLQGRFSQGVAAGSGTLNGDGTVSPGNSDLSQDCTFTGGVPGRGKCNAIEGFGRALHGVQDFYSHSNWADKADPNQAVGVNNPPGLNMSGPAPLLSLKSGRPPAASSVPAQLSTGCFSLNPWGCSGRVTHSTLNKDTGLIDPASGATSDPTTNRGRITGNFDRAVKGAIADTRRQWADFRTALTERYGQERGQRIACVLTHDNPVRDCR
;
A
#
# COMPACT_ATOMS: atom_id res chain seq x y z
N MET A 1 -0.62 5.39 -87.93
CA MET A 1 -1.50 5.52 -86.74
C MET A 1 -0.64 5.41 -85.49
N ARG A 2 -0.69 6.44 -84.63
CA ARG A 2 -0.06 6.64 -83.30
C ARG A 2 1.48 6.50 -83.23
N SER A 3 2.25 7.38 -82.60
CA SER A 3 2.10 8.77 -82.14
C SER A 3 3.50 9.21 -81.66
N THR A 4 3.92 10.42 -82.07
CA THR A 4 4.80 11.38 -81.36
C THR A 4 6.20 10.94 -80.85
N ARG A 5 7.34 11.40 -81.41
CA ARG A 5 8.00 12.74 -81.28
C ARG A 5 8.17 13.17 -79.80
N ARG A 6 9.29 13.62 -79.22
CA ARG A 6 10.59 14.23 -79.61
C ARG A 6 11.54 14.09 -78.39
N LEU A 7 12.81 13.70 -78.56
CA LEU A 7 14.02 14.55 -78.44
C LEU A 7 14.04 15.61 -77.32
N SER A 8 14.96 15.49 -76.34
CA SER A 8 16.09 16.43 -76.20
C SER A 8 17.18 15.91 -75.24
N LEU A 9 18.45 16.06 -75.65
CA LEU A 9 19.68 15.86 -74.88
C LEU A 9 19.98 17.07 -73.98
N ARG A 10 20.66 16.83 -72.84
CA ARG A 10 21.92 17.51 -72.38
C ARG A 10 22.24 17.06 -70.93
N ARG A 11 23.31 16.29 -70.69
CA ARG A 11 24.72 16.68 -70.43
C ARG A 11 24.95 17.47 -69.13
N ARG A 12 25.81 16.90 -68.27
CA ARG A 12 26.80 17.44 -67.29
C ARG A 12 26.57 16.87 -65.88
N SER A 13 27.42 15.97 -65.38
CA SER A 13 28.78 16.17 -64.83
C SER A 13 28.79 16.54 -63.34
N ALA A 14 29.29 15.58 -62.55
CA ALA A 14 30.28 15.71 -61.48
C ALA A 14 29.89 16.04 -60.02
N LEU A 15 30.58 15.29 -59.14
CA LEU A 15 31.14 15.62 -57.80
C LEU A 15 30.32 15.37 -56.52
N LEU A 16 30.68 14.25 -55.87
CA LEU A 16 31.15 14.08 -54.48
C LEU A 16 30.72 15.12 -53.42
N MET A 17 30.18 14.65 -52.29
CA MET A 17 30.74 14.90 -50.95
C MET A 17 30.18 13.90 -49.92
N GLY A 18 31.08 13.31 -49.13
CA GLY A 18 30.77 12.37 -48.07
C GLY A 18 30.15 13.03 -46.84
N ALA A 19 29.30 12.28 -46.14
CA ALA A 19 28.82 12.64 -44.81
C ALA A 19 29.49 11.71 -43.80
N ALA A 20 30.39 12.26 -42.99
CA ALA A 20 30.92 11.63 -41.80
C ALA A 20 29.83 11.65 -40.72
N SER A 21 29.30 10.48 -40.37
CA SER A 21 28.35 10.33 -39.27
C SER A 21 29.11 10.29 -37.94
N LEU A 22 29.12 11.41 -37.22
CA LEU A 22 29.52 11.47 -35.82
C LEU A 22 28.44 10.75 -34.98
N ALA A 23 28.74 9.54 -34.54
CA ALA A 23 27.94 8.84 -33.54
C ALA A 23 28.21 9.46 -32.17
N ALA A 24 27.28 10.27 -31.67
CA ALA A 24 27.28 10.71 -30.28
C ALA A 24 26.91 9.51 -29.38
N PRO A 25 27.65 9.23 -28.29
CA PRO A 25 27.22 8.25 -27.32
C PRO A 25 26.03 8.81 -26.55
N ALA A 26 24.85 8.26 -26.79
CA ALA A 26 23.69 8.50 -25.94
C ALA A 26 24.01 7.94 -24.54
N LEU A 27 24.30 8.84 -23.59
CA LEU A 27 24.27 8.53 -22.17
C LEU A 27 22.86 8.04 -21.85
N LEU A 28 22.72 6.72 -21.72
CA LEU A 28 21.58 6.10 -21.09
C LEU A 28 21.59 6.52 -19.62
N THR A 29 20.86 7.59 -19.31
CA THR A 29 20.46 7.84 -17.93
C THR A 29 19.63 6.65 -17.50
N VAL A 30 20.15 5.89 -16.53
CA VAL A 30 19.36 4.89 -15.82
C VAL A 30 18.27 5.68 -15.09
N GLN A 31 17.08 5.76 -15.70
CA GLN A 31 15.90 6.23 -15.00
C GLN A 31 15.65 5.22 -13.88
N ALA A 32 15.76 5.67 -12.63
CA ALA A 32 15.28 4.91 -11.50
C ALA A 32 13.79 4.64 -11.76
N GLY A 33 13.41 3.35 -11.78
CA GLY A 33 12.01 2.97 -11.90
C GLY A 33 11.18 3.64 -10.81
N GLU A 34 9.94 3.99 -11.15
CA GLU A 34 9.01 4.61 -10.22
C GLU A 34 8.92 3.77 -8.94
N ALA A 35 9.23 4.40 -7.82
CA ALA A 35 8.98 3.84 -6.51
C ALA A 35 7.47 3.92 -6.28
N GLN A 36 6.78 2.86 -6.65
CA GLN A 36 5.40 2.60 -6.22
C GLN A 36 5.45 1.98 -4.81
N ALA A 37 4.34 2.10 -4.07
CA ALA A 37 4.15 1.61 -2.70
C ALA A 37 4.43 0.10 -2.53
N PHE A 38 4.20 -0.49 -1.33
CA PHE A 38 4.17 -1.96 -1.25
C PHE A 38 3.30 -2.46 -2.39
N GLY A 39 3.86 -3.31 -3.25
CA GLY A 39 3.24 -3.49 -4.54
C GLY A 39 1.89 -4.16 -4.41
N THR A 40 0.92 -3.72 -5.21
CA THR A 40 -0.36 -4.44 -5.35
C THR A 40 -0.33 -5.41 -6.53
N ILE A 41 0.51 -5.20 -7.53
CA ILE A 41 0.55 -6.02 -8.76
C ILE A 41 1.85 -6.81 -8.88
N ASN A 42 1.82 -7.89 -9.66
CA ASN A 42 3.02 -8.69 -9.98
C ASN A 42 3.73 -8.17 -11.24
N SER A 43 3.93 -6.85 -11.34
CA SER A 43 4.56 -6.21 -12.51
C SER A 43 5.33 -4.94 -12.12
N LEU A 44 6.11 -4.38 -13.05
CA LEU A 44 6.92 -3.16 -12.83
C LEU A 44 7.90 -3.24 -11.64
N GLY A 45 8.33 -4.45 -11.26
CA GLY A 45 9.26 -4.69 -10.16
C GLY A 45 8.60 -4.99 -8.81
N GLN A 46 7.28 -4.81 -8.71
CA GLN A 46 6.46 -5.23 -7.57
C GLN A 46 6.15 -6.73 -7.60
N ARG A 47 5.79 -7.27 -6.43
CA ARG A 47 5.48 -8.69 -6.25
C ARG A 47 4.25 -8.92 -5.38
N ALA A 48 3.27 -8.01 -5.45
CA ALA A 48 2.04 -8.04 -4.66
C ALA A 48 2.32 -8.11 -3.14
N GLU A 49 3.22 -7.26 -2.65
CA GLU A 49 3.62 -7.20 -1.25
C GLU A 49 2.43 -6.92 -0.31
N HIS A 50 1.48 -6.05 -0.67
CA HIS A 50 0.26 -5.84 0.13
C HIS A 50 -0.56 -7.14 0.28
N GLU A 51 -0.74 -7.87 -0.82
CA GLU A 51 -1.42 -9.17 -0.81
C GLU A 51 -0.70 -10.14 0.13
N ARG A 52 0.62 -10.29 -0.04
CA ARG A 52 1.44 -11.24 0.71
C ARG A 52 1.51 -10.93 2.20
N ILE A 53 1.67 -9.66 2.58
CA ILE A 53 1.64 -9.20 3.97
C ILE A 53 0.28 -9.52 4.59
N THR A 54 -0.80 -9.19 3.87
CA THR A 54 -2.17 -9.40 4.34
C THR A 54 -2.48 -10.88 4.54
N ARG A 55 -2.08 -11.75 3.59
CA ARG A 55 -2.21 -13.20 3.72
C ARG A 55 -1.39 -13.74 4.89
N ALA A 56 -0.12 -13.36 5.02
CA ALA A 56 0.73 -13.80 6.12
C ALA A 56 0.20 -13.35 7.49
N ALA A 57 -0.50 -12.21 7.53
CA ALA A 57 -1.12 -11.69 8.73
C ALA A 57 -2.44 -12.41 9.07
N LEU A 58 -3.31 -12.62 8.09
CA LEU A 58 -4.74 -12.87 8.33
C LEU A 58 -5.30 -14.13 7.67
N ALA A 59 -4.59 -14.82 6.77
CA ALA A 59 -5.11 -16.05 6.15
C ALA A 59 -5.20 -17.18 7.18
N CYS A 60 -6.27 -17.97 7.12
CA CYS A 60 -6.30 -19.24 7.84
C CYS A 60 -5.28 -20.22 7.24
N ALA A 61 -4.73 -21.10 8.07
CA ALA A 61 -3.93 -22.22 7.59
C ALA A 61 -4.77 -23.10 6.64
N ALA A 62 -4.14 -23.68 5.63
CA ALA A 62 -4.84 -24.48 4.63
C ALA A 62 -5.68 -25.59 5.30
N GLY A 63 -6.96 -25.69 4.92
CA GLY A 63 -7.90 -26.66 5.48
C GLY A 63 -8.40 -26.35 6.89
N THR A 64 -8.06 -25.20 7.47
CA THR A 64 -8.54 -24.77 8.78
C THR A 64 -9.68 -23.76 8.62
N SER A 65 -10.84 -24.06 9.21
CA SER A 65 -11.94 -23.10 9.30
C SER A 65 -11.61 -21.96 10.24
N SER A 66 -12.19 -20.79 9.96
CA SER A 66 -11.98 -19.62 10.79
C SER A 66 -12.61 -19.77 12.18
N ASP A 67 -11.91 -19.34 13.22
CA ASP A 67 -12.47 -19.09 14.56
C ASP A 67 -12.80 -17.59 14.76
N GLY A 68 -12.83 -16.83 13.67
CA GLY A 68 -12.92 -15.38 13.65
C GLY A 68 -11.58 -14.66 13.79
N SER A 69 -10.44 -15.35 13.99
CA SER A 69 -9.12 -14.70 14.07
C SER A 69 -8.37 -14.62 12.73
N CYS A 70 -8.71 -15.49 11.79
CA CYS A 70 -8.18 -15.55 10.44
C CYS A 70 -9.30 -15.57 9.41
N PHE A 71 -9.02 -15.27 8.14
CA PHE A 71 -9.96 -15.29 7.03
C PHE A 71 -9.77 -16.57 6.20
N GLU A 72 -10.87 -17.25 5.91
CA GLU A 72 -10.92 -18.39 4.99
C GLU A 72 -10.57 -17.96 3.56
N ALA A 73 -10.30 -18.93 2.68
CA ALA A 73 -9.67 -18.71 1.39
C ALA A 73 -10.37 -17.64 0.53
N ARG A 74 -11.69 -17.72 0.33
CA ARG A 74 -12.41 -16.73 -0.48
C ARG A 74 -12.50 -15.38 0.22
N SER A 75 -12.63 -15.39 1.54
CA SER A 75 -12.73 -14.18 2.34
C SER A 75 -11.40 -13.41 2.38
N ILE A 76 -10.25 -14.10 2.51
CA ILE A 76 -8.94 -13.46 2.46
C ILE A 76 -8.63 -12.94 1.05
N ASP A 77 -9.10 -13.62 0.00
CA ASP A 77 -8.96 -13.14 -1.39
C ASP A 77 -9.62 -11.78 -1.60
N GLN A 78 -10.71 -11.47 -0.88
CA GLN A 78 -11.34 -10.15 -0.97
C GLN A 78 -10.53 -9.07 -0.23
N VAL A 79 -9.93 -9.40 0.92
CA VAL A 79 -9.14 -8.43 1.68
C VAL A 79 -7.80 -8.19 0.98
N ALA A 80 -7.05 -9.27 0.70
CA ALA A 80 -5.68 -9.25 0.21
C ALA A 80 -5.58 -9.05 -1.31
N GLY A 81 -6.61 -9.43 -2.06
CA GLY A 81 -6.53 -9.58 -3.50
C GLY A 81 -6.08 -10.98 -3.89
N HIS A 82 -6.23 -11.31 -5.17
CA HIS A 82 -5.77 -12.55 -5.77
C HIS A 82 -5.42 -12.29 -7.23
N THR A 83 -5.09 -13.33 -8.00
CA THR A 83 -4.64 -13.14 -9.40
C THR A 83 -5.64 -12.33 -10.22
N GLY A 84 -5.22 -11.13 -10.66
CA GLY A 84 -6.03 -10.23 -11.47
C GLY A 84 -6.88 -9.23 -10.68
N THR A 85 -6.78 -9.20 -9.35
CA THR A 85 -7.50 -8.25 -8.50
C THR A 85 -6.56 -7.56 -7.50
N PHE A 86 -6.93 -6.35 -7.06
CA PHE A 86 -6.18 -5.57 -6.07
C PHE A 86 -6.57 -5.96 -4.63
N GLY A 87 -7.71 -6.62 -4.45
CA GLY A 87 -8.36 -6.73 -3.15
C GLY A 87 -8.76 -5.37 -2.57
N ALA A 88 -9.27 -5.38 -1.34
CA ALA A 88 -9.55 -4.15 -0.62
C ALA A 88 -8.27 -3.46 -0.12
N VAL A 89 -7.23 -4.22 0.22
CA VAL A 89 -5.95 -3.65 0.68
C VAL A 89 -5.20 -2.94 -0.43
N GLY A 90 -5.32 -3.40 -1.67
CA GLY A 90 -4.63 -2.77 -2.78
C GLY A 90 -5.43 -1.68 -3.49
N SER A 91 -6.74 -1.53 -3.21
CA SER A 91 -7.58 -0.59 -3.96
C SER A 91 -7.10 0.87 -3.96
N PRO A 92 -6.50 1.42 -2.87
CA PRO A 92 -5.98 2.79 -2.89
C PRO A 92 -4.90 3.05 -3.95
N ASP A 93 -4.10 2.04 -4.33
CA ASP A 93 -3.12 2.11 -5.45
C ASP A 93 -3.77 2.27 -6.83
N SER A 94 -5.09 2.25 -6.91
CA SER A 94 -5.83 2.42 -8.17
C SER A 94 -6.62 3.73 -8.20
N ASP A 95 -7.31 4.06 -7.12
CA ASP A 95 -8.26 5.18 -7.08
C ASP A 95 -7.91 6.29 -6.08
N GLU A 96 -6.86 6.10 -5.27
CA GLU A 96 -6.37 7.10 -4.31
C GLU A 96 -4.86 7.40 -4.47
N ILE A 97 -4.25 7.03 -5.61
CA ILE A 97 -2.81 7.17 -5.94
C ILE A 97 -2.23 8.57 -5.60
N PHE A 98 -3.01 9.62 -5.81
CA PHE A 98 -2.60 11.01 -5.56
C PHE A 98 -3.05 11.56 -4.22
N THR A 99 -3.41 10.69 -3.28
CA THR A 99 -3.88 11.06 -1.95
C THR A 99 -2.82 10.66 -0.93
N PRO A 100 -1.91 11.55 -0.53
CA PRO A 100 -0.81 11.21 0.38
C PRO A 100 -1.29 10.59 1.69
N GLU A 101 -2.47 10.98 2.18
CA GLU A 101 -3.05 10.43 3.40
C GLU A 101 -3.46 8.96 3.27
N ALA A 102 -3.68 8.44 2.06
CA ALA A 102 -3.98 7.02 1.83
C ALA A 102 -2.72 6.16 1.98
N HIS A 103 -1.57 6.70 1.58
CA HIS A 103 -0.26 6.04 1.55
C HIS A 103 0.65 6.45 2.73
N CYS A 104 0.16 7.31 3.64
CA CYS A 104 0.96 7.88 4.72
C CYS A 104 2.23 8.62 4.24
N ASP A 105 2.17 9.17 3.03
CA ASP A 105 3.23 9.95 2.42
C ASP A 105 3.24 11.41 2.92
N ASP A 106 4.28 12.13 2.50
CA ASP A 106 4.47 13.55 2.72
C ASP A 106 4.57 13.98 4.19
N ALA A 107 4.82 13.08 5.13
CA ALA A 107 5.20 13.40 6.52
C ALA A 107 6.73 13.41 6.70
N ASP A 108 7.46 13.83 5.67
CA ASP A 108 8.92 13.93 5.67
C ASP A 108 9.44 15.02 6.60
N TYR A 109 10.50 14.67 7.34
CA TYR A 109 11.18 15.57 8.25
C TYR A 109 12.64 15.15 8.44
N LEU A 110 13.53 16.14 8.48
CA LEU A 110 14.92 15.96 8.86
C LEU A 110 15.35 17.09 9.79
N THR A 111 16.00 16.75 10.90
CA THR A 111 16.60 17.74 11.80
C THR A 111 17.90 18.29 11.18
N ALA A 112 17.75 19.08 10.13
CA ALA A 112 18.85 19.73 9.42
C ALA A 112 18.51 21.22 9.16
N SER A 113 19.52 22.08 9.28
CA SER A 113 19.37 23.50 8.96
C SER A 113 18.94 23.68 7.50
N GLY A 114 17.91 24.49 7.26
CA GLY A 114 17.40 24.75 5.91
C GLY A 114 16.56 23.62 5.31
N TYR A 115 16.18 22.59 6.08
CA TYR A 115 15.27 21.56 5.57
C TYR A 115 13.91 22.18 5.19
N PRO A 116 13.31 21.87 4.02
CA PRO A 116 12.15 22.59 3.50
C PRO A 116 10.87 22.48 4.35
N ARG A 117 10.78 21.50 5.24
CA ARG A 117 9.58 21.24 6.06
C ARG A 117 9.88 21.33 7.55
N THR A 118 8.97 21.93 8.29
CA THR A 118 9.05 21.99 9.76
C THR A 118 8.57 20.68 10.39
N ARG A 119 8.99 20.40 11.63
CA ARG A 119 8.49 19.26 12.40
C ARG A 119 6.96 19.30 12.54
N GLN A 120 6.40 20.50 12.74
CA GLN A 120 4.95 20.68 12.88
C GLN A 120 4.21 20.26 11.60
N GLN A 121 4.63 20.75 10.43
CA GLN A 121 4.03 20.37 9.15
C GLN A 121 4.09 18.87 8.89
N ALA A 122 5.19 18.23 9.27
CA ALA A 122 5.33 16.79 9.14
C ALA A 122 4.45 16.00 10.11
N SER A 123 4.33 16.45 11.35
CA SER A 123 3.41 15.85 12.32
C SER A 123 1.95 16.02 11.88
N ASP A 124 1.58 17.19 11.37
CA ASP A 124 0.20 17.46 10.89
C ASP A 124 -0.16 16.55 9.71
N GLN A 125 0.75 16.35 8.75
CA GLN A 125 0.53 15.42 7.63
C GLN A 125 0.38 13.97 8.10
N LEU A 126 1.21 13.52 9.04
CA LEU A 126 1.09 12.16 9.59
C LEU A 126 -0.24 11.98 10.33
N VAL A 127 -0.66 12.98 11.10
CA VAL A 127 -1.96 13.00 11.79
C VAL A 127 -3.11 12.95 10.78
N ALA A 128 -2.99 13.64 9.64
CA ALA A 128 -3.97 13.58 8.55
C ALA A 128 -4.06 12.18 7.94
N CYS A 129 -2.93 11.51 7.67
CA CYS A 129 -2.93 10.10 7.26
C CYS A 129 -3.69 9.23 8.27
N ILE A 130 -3.30 9.29 9.55
CA ILE A 130 -3.92 8.47 10.60
C ILE A 130 -5.42 8.74 10.70
N SER A 131 -5.84 10.01 10.61
CA SER A 131 -7.25 10.37 10.61
C SER A 131 -8.01 9.76 9.42
N LYS A 132 -7.40 9.71 8.24
CA LYS A 132 -8.00 9.06 7.07
C LYS A 132 -8.15 7.55 7.28
N LEU A 133 -7.10 6.89 7.77
CA LEU A 133 -7.14 5.45 8.06
C LEU A 133 -8.18 5.11 9.14
N GLN A 134 -8.29 5.94 10.19
CA GLN A 134 -9.35 5.84 11.20
C GLN A 134 -10.75 5.98 10.58
N GLY A 135 -10.91 6.90 9.63
CA GLY A 135 -12.14 7.06 8.86
C GLY A 135 -12.51 5.79 8.09
N ARG A 136 -11.56 5.22 7.33
CA ARG A 136 -11.77 3.96 6.58
C ARG A 136 -12.09 2.79 7.50
N PHE A 137 -11.34 2.64 8.60
CA PHE A 137 -11.59 1.63 9.62
C PHE A 137 -13.02 1.75 10.18
N SER A 138 -13.44 2.96 10.57
CA SER A 138 -14.79 3.22 11.09
C SER A 138 -15.89 2.96 10.07
N GLN A 139 -15.66 3.31 8.79
CA GLN A 139 -16.56 2.96 7.68
C GLN A 139 -16.75 1.45 7.56
N GLY A 140 -15.66 0.68 7.64
CA GLY A 140 -15.71 -0.78 7.62
C GLY A 140 -16.52 -1.34 8.79
N VAL A 141 -16.25 -0.87 10.02
CA VAL A 141 -17.00 -1.27 11.23
C VAL A 141 -18.49 -0.95 11.05
N ALA A 142 -18.83 0.25 10.58
CA ALA A 142 -20.21 0.67 10.37
C ALA A 142 -20.94 -0.13 9.27
N ALA A 143 -20.23 -0.49 8.20
CA ALA A 143 -20.76 -1.31 7.12
C ALA A 143 -21.06 -2.75 7.56
N GLY A 144 -20.38 -3.23 8.61
CA GLY A 144 -20.56 -4.56 9.18
C GLY A 144 -22.01 -4.92 9.51
N SER A 145 -22.85 -3.96 9.95
CA SER A 145 -24.27 -4.24 10.20
C SER A 145 -25.05 -4.70 8.96
N GLY A 146 -24.61 -4.33 7.76
CA GLY A 146 -25.24 -4.77 6.51
C GLY A 146 -25.11 -6.28 6.26
N THR A 147 -24.24 -6.97 6.99
CA THR A 147 -24.09 -8.44 6.90
C THR A 147 -25.21 -9.20 7.62
N LEU A 148 -26.00 -8.53 8.47
CA LEU A 148 -27.05 -9.15 9.27
C LEU A 148 -28.44 -8.59 8.90
N ASN A 149 -29.48 -9.38 9.11
CA ASN A 149 -30.86 -8.95 9.06
C ASN A 149 -31.24 -8.20 10.35
N GLY A 150 -32.45 -7.60 10.37
CA GLY A 150 -32.95 -6.87 11.54
C GLY A 150 -32.97 -7.72 12.82
N ASP A 151 -33.34 -9.00 12.69
CA ASP A 151 -33.36 -9.99 13.77
C ASP A 151 -31.97 -10.48 14.23
N GLY A 152 -30.90 -10.05 13.56
CA GLY A 152 -29.53 -10.43 13.89
C GLY A 152 -29.02 -11.70 13.19
N THR A 153 -29.85 -12.38 12.39
CA THR A 153 -29.42 -13.51 11.56
C THR A 153 -28.55 -13.03 10.39
N VAL A 154 -27.71 -13.91 9.83
CA VAL A 154 -26.87 -13.57 8.66
C VAL A 154 -27.75 -13.27 7.44
N SER A 155 -27.49 -12.15 6.76
CA SER A 155 -28.15 -11.77 5.52
C SER A 155 -27.48 -12.45 4.32
N PRO A 156 -28.10 -13.44 3.66
CA PRO A 156 -27.43 -14.22 2.61
C PRO A 156 -26.96 -13.36 1.44
N GLY A 157 -27.84 -12.52 0.88
CA GLY A 157 -27.53 -11.67 -0.28
C GLY A 157 -26.50 -10.58 0.01
N ASN A 158 -26.28 -10.22 1.28
CA ASN A 158 -25.29 -9.22 1.68
C ASN A 158 -23.97 -9.82 2.18
N SER A 159 -23.89 -11.15 2.32
CA SER A 159 -22.74 -11.84 2.92
C SER A 159 -22.09 -12.87 2.00
N ASP A 160 -22.75 -13.21 0.91
CA ASP A 160 -22.26 -14.15 -0.09
C ASP A 160 -21.06 -13.62 -0.91
N LEU A 161 -20.17 -14.55 -1.27
CA LEU A 161 -18.99 -14.35 -2.10
C LEU A 161 -19.01 -15.25 -3.36
N SER A 162 -20.18 -15.63 -3.87
CA SER A 162 -20.31 -16.31 -5.17
C SER A 162 -19.77 -15.46 -6.32
N GLN A 163 -19.74 -14.14 -6.13
CA GLN A 163 -19.02 -13.17 -6.95
C GLN A 163 -18.02 -12.41 -6.08
N ASP A 164 -16.88 -12.04 -6.66
CA ASP A 164 -15.92 -11.17 -6.00
C ASP A 164 -16.53 -9.80 -5.68
N CYS A 165 -15.95 -9.14 -4.69
CA CYS A 165 -16.24 -7.76 -4.37
C CYS A 165 -15.50 -6.83 -5.35
N THR A 166 -16.11 -5.69 -5.67
CA THR A 166 -15.44 -4.61 -6.42
C THR A 166 -15.13 -3.49 -5.45
N PHE A 167 -13.85 -3.15 -5.33
CA PHE A 167 -13.38 -2.12 -4.38
C PHE A 167 -12.99 -0.81 -5.06
N THR A 168 -13.03 -0.74 -6.39
CA THR A 168 -12.63 0.44 -7.15
C THR A 168 -13.84 1.15 -7.75
N GLY A 169 -13.72 2.46 -7.99
CA GLY A 169 -14.77 3.26 -8.62
C GLY A 169 -15.90 3.71 -7.69
N GLY A 170 -15.79 3.46 -6.38
CA GLY A 170 -16.63 4.07 -5.35
C GLY A 170 -18.09 3.61 -5.32
N VAL A 171 -18.42 2.49 -5.96
CA VAL A 171 -19.78 1.92 -5.96
C VAL A 171 -19.92 0.98 -4.76
N PRO A 172 -20.83 1.26 -3.81
CA PRO A 172 -21.07 0.35 -2.69
C PRO A 172 -21.53 -1.03 -3.16
N GLY A 173 -20.94 -2.06 -2.59
CA GLY A 173 -21.31 -3.45 -2.82
C GLY A 173 -22.21 -4.02 -1.72
N ARG A 174 -22.14 -5.35 -1.57
CA ARG A 174 -22.78 -6.12 -0.49
C ARG A 174 -22.25 -5.70 0.88
N GLY A 175 -23.01 -5.92 1.94
CA GLY A 175 -22.60 -5.58 3.32
C GLY A 175 -21.22 -6.11 3.71
N LYS A 176 -20.92 -7.38 3.38
CA LYS A 176 -19.59 -7.98 3.60
C LYS A 176 -18.50 -7.27 2.81
N CYS A 177 -18.74 -6.94 1.54
CA CYS A 177 -17.80 -6.20 0.70
C CYS A 177 -17.51 -4.82 1.26
N ASN A 178 -18.53 -4.05 1.66
CA ASN A 178 -18.34 -2.69 2.18
C ASN A 178 -17.55 -2.69 3.51
N ALA A 179 -17.79 -3.69 4.36
CA ALA A 179 -17.02 -3.87 5.59
C ALA A 179 -15.56 -4.21 5.30
N ILE A 180 -15.31 -5.12 4.36
CA ILE A 180 -13.97 -5.50 3.90
C ILE A 180 -13.27 -4.31 3.24
N GLU A 181 -13.97 -3.49 2.45
CA GLU A 181 -13.41 -2.31 1.78
C GLU A 181 -12.85 -1.32 2.80
N GLY A 182 -13.65 -0.92 3.79
CA GLY A 182 -13.21 0.01 4.82
C GLY A 182 -12.02 -0.53 5.62
N PHE A 183 -12.02 -1.82 5.94
CA PHE A 183 -10.90 -2.46 6.63
C PHE A 183 -9.63 -2.55 5.76
N GLY A 184 -9.74 -3.05 4.53
CA GLY A 184 -8.61 -3.20 3.61
C GLY A 184 -7.97 -1.86 3.25
N ARG A 185 -8.77 -0.84 2.91
CA ARG A 185 -8.26 0.51 2.63
C ARG A 185 -7.55 1.13 3.83
N ALA A 186 -7.94 0.78 5.06
CA ALA A 186 -7.23 1.21 6.25
C ALA A 186 -5.90 0.45 6.44
N LEU A 187 -5.88 -0.85 6.15
CA LEU A 187 -4.66 -1.66 6.18
C LEU A 187 -3.61 -1.20 5.16
N HIS A 188 -4.05 -0.71 4.00
CA HIS A 188 -3.17 -0.17 2.96
C HIS A 188 -2.16 0.85 3.53
N GLY A 189 -2.65 1.96 4.07
CA GLY A 189 -1.79 2.99 4.65
C GLY A 189 -1.05 2.55 5.92
N VAL A 190 -1.57 1.57 6.66
CA VAL A 190 -0.82 0.94 7.76
C VAL A 190 0.40 0.21 7.24
N GLN A 191 0.27 -0.53 6.13
CA GLN A 191 1.37 -1.28 5.53
C GLN A 191 2.38 -0.32 4.88
N ASP A 192 1.92 0.69 4.14
CA ASP A 192 2.77 1.72 3.53
C ASP A 192 3.56 2.52 4.57
N PHE A 193 2.97 2.78 5.74
CA PHE A 193 3.71 3.42 6.83
C PHE A 193 5.01 2.67 7.15
N TYR A 194 5.03 1.33 7.15
CA TYR A 194 6.28 0.58 7.42
C TYR A 194 7.27 0.61 6.26
N SER A 195 6.77 0.81 5.06
CA SER A 195 7.54 0.69 3.83
C SER A 195 8.15 2.04 3.42
N HIS A 196 7.46 3.15 3.67
CA HIS A 196 7.88 4.53 3.35
C HIS A 196 8.23 5.39 4.55
N SER A 197 8.16 4.88 5.78
CA SER A 197 8.69 5.57 6.95
C SER A 197 10.02 5.02 7.41
N ASN A 198 10.70 5.77 8.27
CA ASN A 198 11.88 5.29 8.97
C ASN A 198 11.58 4.54 10.29
N TRP A 199 10.34 4.13 10.54
CA TRP A 199 9.92 3.53 11.81
C TRP A 199 10.69 2.26 12.17
N ALA A 200 10.62 1.23 11.32
CA ALA A 200 11.21 -0.07 11.61
C ALA A 200 12.68 -0.20 11.15
N ASP A 201 13.16 0.78 10.38
CA ASP A 201 14.37 0.64 9.59
C ASP A 201 15.61 1.25 10.26
N LYS A 202 16.76 1.03 9.64
CA LYS A 202 18.06 1.61 9.99
C LYS A 202 18.60 2.43 8.82
N ALA A 203 19.33 3.49 9.15
CA ALA A 203 20.13 4.22 8.18
C ALA A 203 21.27 3.35 7.62
N ASP A 204 21.76 3.67 6.42
CA ASP A 204 22.99 3.09 5.90
C ASP A 204 24.14 3.52 6.81
N PRO A 205 24.85 2.58 7.48
CA PRO A 205 25.98 2.93 8.35
C PRO A 205 27.17 3.50 7.57
N ASN A 206 27.22 3.32 6.25
CA ASN A 206 28.33 3.77 5.40
C ASN A 206 28.08 5.13 4.74
N GLN A 207 26.92 5.76 5.00
CA GLN A 207 26.59 7.07 4.45
C GLN A 207 26.26 8.05 5.58
N ALA A 208 26.63 9.31 5.40
CA ALA A 208 26.25 10.36 6.34
C ALA A 208 24.72 10.50 6.41
N VAL A 209 24.20 10.82 7.59
CA VAL A 209 22.78 11.11 7.75
C VAL A 209 22.43 12.37 6.95
N GLY A 210 21.38 12.29 6.14
CA GLY A 210 20.96 13.38 5.27
C GLY A 210 19.71 13.04 4.46
N VAL A 211 19.36 13.89 3.50
CA VAL A 211 18.15 13.71 2.67
C VAL A 211 18.14 12.40 1.89
N ASN A 212 19.31 11.89 1.49
CA ASN A 212 19.48 10.62 0.76
C ASN A 212 19.73 9.40 1.67
N ASN A 213 19.94 9.64 2.97
CA ASN A 213 20.11 8.60 3.98
C ASN A 213 19.54 9.09 5.31
N PRO A 214 18.22 9.24 5.42
CA PRO A 214 17.59 9.73 6.64
C PRO A 214 17.85 8.75 7.81
N PRO A 215 17.79 9.23 9.06
CA PRO A 215 17.89 8.36 10.24
C PRO A 215 16.87 7.23 10.17
N GLY A 216 17.22 6.06 10.70
CA GLY A 216 16.26 4.99 10.99
C GLY A 216 15.95 4.94 12.48
N LEU A 217 14.69 4.74 12.85
CA LEU A 217 14.29 4.69 14.27
C LEU A 217 14.51 3.31 14.89
N ASN A 218 14.65 2.25 14.07
CA ASN A 218 14.84 0.87 14.52
C ASN A 218 13.83 0.45 15.61
N MET A 219 12.59 0.93 15.50
CA MET A 219 11.52 0.54 16.40
C MET A 219 11.00 -0.84 16.02
N SER A 220 10.57 -1.60 17.03
CA SER A 220 10.06 -2.95 16.87
C SER A 220 8.57 -3.02 17.16
N GLY A 221 7.87 -3.87 16.41
CA GLY A 221 6.44 -4.11 16.63
C GLY A 221 5.52 -2.99 16.11
N PRO A 222 4.21 -3.12 16.38
CA PRO A 222 3.19 -2.20 15.88
C PRO A 222 3.39 -0.76 16.37
N ALA A 223 3.27 0.22 15.47
CA ALA A 223 3.38 1.63 15.78
C ALA A 223 2.16 2.08 16.61
N PRO A 224 2.35 2.59 17.85
CA PRO A 224 1.23 3.03 18.68
C PRO A 224 0.42 4.18 18.08
N LEU A 225 1.05 4.97 17.19
CA LEU A 225 0.39 6.06 16.45
C LEU A 225 -0.72 5.54 15.52
N LEU A 226 -0.59 4.32 14.99
CA LEU A 226 -1.55 3.69 14.09
C LEU A 226 -2.70 2.97 14.84
N SER A 227 -3.09 3.48 16.01
CA SER A 227 -4.26 2.97 16.73
C SER A 227 -5.55 3.45 16.03
N LEU A 228 -6.10 2.64 15.12
CA LEU A 228 -7.22 3.07 14.29
C LEU A 228 -8.58 3.02 15.01
N LYS A 229 -8.74 2.08 15.95
CA LYS A 229 -9.98 1.91 16.71
C LYS A 229 -10.38 3.13 17.54
N SER A 230 -9.42 3.94 18.01
CA SER A 230 -9.71 5.09 18.88
C SER A 230 -10.60 6.14 18.22
N GLY A 231 -10.61 6.20 16.87
CA GLY A 231 -11.29 7.25 16.10
C GLY A 231 -10.80 8.65 16.42
N ARG A 232 -9.64 8.77 17.10
CA ARG A 232 -9.02 10.01 17.52
C ARG A 232 -7.56 9.96 17.10
N PRO A 233 -7.12 10.83 16.19
CA PRO A 233 -5.73 10.88 15.78
C PRO A 233 -4.83 11.18 16.99
N PRO A 234 -3.56 10.70 16.99
CA PRO A 234 -2.64 11.04 18.06
C PRO A 234 -2.38 12.55 18.09
N ALA A 235 -2.04 13.08 19.26
CA ALA A 235 -1.54 14.44 19.35
C ALA A 235 -0.24 14.56 18.54
N ALA A 236 -0.03 15.70 17.87
CA ALA A 236 1.20 15.97 17.12
C ALA A 236 2.47 15.85 18.01
N SER A 237 2.35 16.11 19.31
CA SER A 237 3.41 15.94 20.30
C SER A 237 3.78 14.49 20.60
N SER A 238 2.90 13.52 20.28
CA SER A 238 3.17 12.08 20.44
C SER A 238 3.97 11.51 19.27
N VAL A 239 4.12 12.26 18.16
CA VAL A 239 4.92 11.86 17.01
C VAL A 239 6.42 11.88 17.41
N PRO A 240 7.17 10.77 17.28
CA PRO A 240 8.60 10.77 17.58
C PRO A 240 9.32 11.86 16.79
N ALA A 241 10.21 12.59 17.46
CA ALA A 241 10.85 13.78 16.90
C ALA A 241 11.52 13.52 15.54
N GLN A 242 12.13 12.34 15.38
CA GLN A 242 12.84 11.92 14.17
C GLN A 242 12.02 11.04 13.21
N LEU A 243 10.72 10.81 13.47
CA LEU A 243 9.87 10.05 12.56
C LEU A 243 9.69 10.82 11.25
N SER A 244 9.99 10.18 10.12
CA SER A 244 9.82 10.72 8.78
C SER A 244 9.13 9.68 7.91
N THR A 245 8.17 10.12 7.10
CA THR A 245 7.78 9.39 5.89
C THR A 245 8.38 10.06 4.66
N GLY A 246 8.14 9.54 3.47
CA GLY A 246 8.75 10.07 2.26
C GLY A 246 7.89 11.13 1.57
N CYS A 247 8.52 12.12 0.96
CA CYS A 247 7.84 12.99 0.01
C CYS A 247 7.54 12.24 -1.30
N PHE A 248 6.29 12.28 -1.75
CA PHE A 248 5.87 11.70 -3.03
C PHE A 248 5.50 12.81 -4.03
N SER A 249 6.02 12.71 -5.25
CA SER A 249 5.63 13.61 -6.33
C SER A 249 5.93 13.00 -7.69
N LEU A 250 4.98 13.11 -8.62
CA LEU A 250 5.23 12.84 -10.03
C LEU A 250 6.01 13.96 -10.72
N ASN A 251 6.06 15.15 -10.13
CA ASN A 251 6.91 16.22 -10.62
C ASN A 251 8.34 15.97 -10.13
N PRO A 252 9.35 15.84 -11.02
CA PRO A 252 10.74 15.62 -10.64
C PRO A 252 11.29 16.65 -9.63
N TRP A 253 10.69 17.83 -9.57
CA TRP A 253 11.09 18.93 -8.68
C TRP A 253 10.21 19.07 -7.44
N GLY A 254 9.10 18.33 -7.32
CA GLY A 254 8.13 18.48 -6.23
C GLY A 254 8.68 18.09 -4.85
N CYS A 255 9.70 17.23 -4.82
CA CYS A 255 10.39 16.79 -3.61
C CYS A 255 11.84 17.30 -3.50
N SER A 256 12.20 18.37 -4.23
CA SER A 256 13.58 18.88 -4.23
C SER A 256 14.04 19.26 -2.82
N GLY A 257 15.20 18.72 -2.40
CA GLY A 257 15.77 18.95 -1.07
C GLY A 257 15.04 18.27 0.09
N ARG A 258 14.05 17.40 -0.19
CA ARG A 258 13.29 16.64 0.81
C ARG A 258 13.74 15.18 0.83
N VAL A 259 13.53 14.50 1.96
CA VAL A 259 13.58 13.04 2.06
C VAL A 259 12.44 12.49 1.20
N THR A 260 12.79 11.71 0.18
CA THR A 260 11.81 11.22 -0.79
C THR A 260 11.23 9.88 -0.38
N HIS A 261 10.03 9.58 -0.89
CA HIS A 261 9.41 8.27 -0.87
C HIS A 261 10.39 7.19 -1.35
N SER A 262 11.04 7.40 -2.50
CA SER A 262 12.05 6.47 -3.03
C SER A 262 13.26 6.24 -2.11
N THR A 263 13.65 7.24 -1.31
CA THR A 263 14.77 7.13 -0.37
C THR A 263 14.41 6.24 0.82
N LEU A 264 13.17 6.33 1.29
CA LEU A 264 12.68 5.50 2.40
C LEU A 264 12.13 4.15 1.93
N ASN A 265 11.81 3.96 0.65
CA ASN A 265 11.12 2.79 0.12
C ASN A 265 11.78 1.44 0.45
N LYS A 266 10.99 0.51 0.98
CA LYS A 266 11.37 -0.87 1.35
C LYS A 266 10.37 -1.86 0.75
N ASP A 267 9.91 -1.62 -0.47
CA ASP A 267 8.64 -2.18 -0.94
C ASP A 267 8.82 -3.42 -1.79
N THR A 268 10.04 -3.66 -2.27
CA THR A 268 10.29 -4.71 -3.25
C THR A 268 11.17 -5.81 -2.69
N GLY A 269 10.64 -7.03 -2.72
CA GLY A 269 11.32 -8.24 -2.31
C GLY A 269 10.39 -9.45 -2.37
N LEU A 270 10.85 -10.60 -1.90
CA LEU A 270 10.01 -11.79 -1.78
C LEU A 270 9.45 -11.88 -0.36
N ILE A 271 8.14 -12.10 -0.27
CA ILE A 271 7.44 -12.38 0.99
C ILE A 271 6.68 -13.69 0.82
N ASP A 272 6.96 -14.68 1.65
CA ASP A 272 6.18 -15.91 1.69
C ASP A 272 4.79 -15.62 2.30
N PRO A 273 3.68 -15.81 1.56
CA PRO A 273 2.35 -15.39 2.03
C PRO A 273 1.79 -16.27 3.17
N ALA A 274 2.42 -17.40 3.50
CA ALA A 274 1.98 -18.25 4.61
C ALA A 274 2.72 -17.92 5.92
N SER A 275 4.03 -17.68 5.84
CA SER A 275 4.90 -17.47 6.99
C SER A 275 5.29 -16.02 7.22
N GLY A 276 5.22 -15.18 6.18
CA GLY A 276 5.77 -13.82 6.18
C GLY A 276 7.29 -13.78 6.06
N ALA A 277 7.95 -14.91 5.79
CA ALA A 277 9.40 -14.95 5.60
C ALA A 277 9.83 -14.12 4.39
N THR A 278 10.89 -13.35 4.53
CA THR A 278 11.35 -12.42 3.47
C THR A 278 12.69 -12.82 2.86
N SER A 279 12.86 -12.57 1.56
CA SER A 279 14.16 -12.67 0.87
C SER A 279 14.28 -11.66 -0.28
N ASP A 280 15.48 -11.57 -0.87
CA ASP A 280 15.77 -10.80 -2.09
C ASP A 280 15.26 -9.35 -2.14
N PRO A 281 15.54 -8.51 -1.13
CA PRO A 281 15.14 -7.10 -1.17
C PRO A 281 15.82 -6.38 -2.34
N THR A 282 15.05 -5.62 -3.12
CA THR A 282 15.60 -5.00 -4.33
C THR A 282 15.81 -3.49 -4.24
N THR A 283 15.13 -2.78 -3.32
CA THR A 283 15.40 -1.35 -3.09
C THR A 283 16.70 -1.09 -2.33
N ASN A 284 17.27 0.10 -2.55
CA ASN A 284 18.48 0.52 -1.84
C ASN A 284 18.27 0.51 -0.32
N ARG A 285 17.16 1.09 0.17
CA ARG A 285 16.86 1.13 1.61
C ARG A 285 16.53 -0.26 2.18
N GLY A 286 15.82 -1.10 1.41
CA GLY A 286 15.45 -2.46 1.82
C GLY A 286 16.64 -3.41 1.99
N ARG A 287 17.70 -3.24 1.19
CA ARG A 287 18.95 -4.03 1.29
C ARG A 287 19.80 -3.72 2.52
N ILE A 288 19.60 -2.57 3.15
CA ILE A 288 20.39 -2.17 4.32
C ILE A 288 19.94 -2.97 5.54
N THR A 289 20.85 -3.74 6.14
CA THR A 289 20.72 -4.30 7.51
C THR A 289 19.36 -4.98 7.81
N GLY A 290 18.77 -5.65 6.81
CA GLY A 290 17.48 -6.34 6.96
C GLY A 290 16.26 -5.40 7.06
N ASN A 291 16.36 -4.18 6.55
CA ASN A 291 15.27 -3.19 6.59
C ASN A 291 13.98 -3.70 5.95
N PHE A 292 14.07 -4.44 4.84
CA PHE A 292 12.89 -5.08 4.22
C PHE A 292 12.19 -6.03 5.18
N ASP A 293 12.92 -6.97 5.77
CA ASP A 293 12.41 -7.94 6.76
C ASP A 293 11.75 -7.23 7.96
N ARG A 294 12.38 -6.16 8.46
CA ARG A 294 11.85 -5.36 9.58
C ARG A 294 10.54 -4.66 9.23
N ALA A 295 10.46 -4.05 8.04
CA ALA A 295 9.26 -3.39 7.55
C ALA A 295 8.12 -4.40 7.40
N VAL A 296 8.36 -5.53 6.73
CA VAL A 296 7.36 -6.59 6.53
C VAL A 296 6.89 -7.18 7.86
N LYS A 297 7.79 -7.49 8.81
CA LYS A 297 7.41 -7.98 10.14
C LYS A 297 6.59 -6.98 10.92
N GLY A 298 6.93 -5.69 10.84
CA GLY A 298 6.16 -4.60 11.44
C GLY A 298 4.75 -4.54 10.85
N ALA A 299 4.64 -4.54 9.52
CA ALA A 299 3.37 -4.48 8.79
C ALA A 299 2.48 -5.70 9.08
N ILE A 300 3.04 -6.92 9.14
CA ILE A 300 2.30 -8.14 9.51
C ILE A 300 1.78 -8.05 10.94
N ALA A 301 2.64 -7.67 11.90
CA ALA A 301 2.25 -7.57 13.30
C ALA A 301 1.16 -6.50 13.51
N ASP A 302 1.28 -5.37 12.82
CA ASP A 302 0.30 -4.29 12.89
C ASP A 302 -1.01 -4.68 12.20
N THR A 303 -0.97 -5.32 11.04
CA THR A 303 -2.16 -5.86 10.36
C THR A 303 -2.96 -6.80 11.27
N ARG A 304 -2.27 -7.70 12.00
CA ARG A 304 -2.90 -8.57 13.00
C ARG A 304 -3.54 -7.78 14.15
N ARG A 305 -2.85 -6.76 14.66
CA ARG A 305 -3.39 -5.84 15.68
C ARG A 305 -4.65 -5.15 15.17
N GLN A 306 -4.63 -4.59 13.96
CA GLN A 306 -5.77 -3.90 13.38
C GLN A 306 -6.99 -4.81 13.25
N TRP A 307 -6.79 -6.09 12.88
CA TRP A 307 -7.91 -7.04 12.86
C TRP A 307 -8.48 -7.30 14.27
N ALA A 308 -7.64 -7.49 15.28
CA ALA A 308 -8.09 -7.64 16.66
C ALA A 308 -8.87 -6.41 17.15
N ASP A 309 -8.37 -5.22 16.83
CA ASP A 309 -9.02 -3.95 17.12
C ASP A 309 -10.36 -3.80 16.37
N PHE A 310 -10.43 -4.23 15.12
CA PHE A 310 -11.65 -4.18 14.30
C PHE A 310 -12.75 -5.06 14.89
N ARG A 311 -12.41 -6.29 15.30
CA ARG A 311 -13.35 -7.17 16.01
C ARG A 311 -13.83 -6.55 17.31
N THR A 312 -12.93 -5.93 18.07
CA THR A 312 -13.30 -5.24 19.31
C THR A 312 -14.26 -4.09 19.01
N ALA A 313 -13.97 -3.26 18.00
CA ALA A 313 -14.83 -2.16 17.58
C ALA A 313 -16.22 -2.63 17.12
N LEU A 314 -16.31 -3.78 16.44
CA LEU A 314 -17.60 -4.39 16.08
C LEU A 314 -18.41 -4.75 17.33
N THR A 315 -17.79 -5.38 18.33
CA THR A 315 -18.49 -5.75 19.59
C THR A 315 -18.88 -4.55 20.43
N GLU A 316 -18.05 -3.50 20.47
CA GLU A 316 -18.38 -2.26 21.16
C GLU A 316 -19.54 -1.52 20.49
N ARG A 317 -19.61 -1.55 19.16
CA ARG A 317 -20.65 -0.86 18.39
C ARG A 317 -21.99 -1.59 18.38
N TYR A 318 -21.99 -2.92 18.22
CA TYR A 318 -23.20 -3.71 17.99
C TYR A 318 -23.61 -4.61 19.14
N GLY A 319 -22.84 -4.61 20.24
CA GLY A 319 -22.97 -5.58 21.32
C GLY A 319 -22.21 -6.88 21.00
N GLN A 320 -21.96 -7.67 22.05
CA GLN A 320 -21.08 -8.84 21.97
C GLN A 320 -21.54 -9.86 20.92
N GLU A 321 -22.79 -10.31 20.99
CA GLU A 321 -23.31 -11.36 20.10
C GLU A 321 -23.32 -10.90 18.63
N ARG A 322 -23.94 -9.76 18.32
CA ARG A 322 -24.02 -9.25 16.95
C ARG A 322 -22.64 -8.91 16.40
N GLY A 323 -21.77 -8.29 17.20
CA GLY A 323 -20.41 -7.95 16.79
C GLY A 323 -19.56 -9.18 16.46
N GLN A 324 -19.63 -10.23 17.29
CA GLN A 324 -18.95 -11.51 17.03
C GLN A 324 -19.50 -12.19 15.79
N ARG A 325 -20.81 -12.15 15.58
CA ARG A 325 -21.44 -12.70 14.36
C ARG A 325 -21.00 -11.95 13.12
N ILE A 326 -20.94 -10.61 13.14
CA ILE A 326 -20.39 -9.83 12.02
C ILE A 326 -18.94 -10.26 11.76
N ALA A 327 -18.09 -10.34 12.79
CA ALA A 327 -16.70 -10.78 12.62
C ALA A 327 -16.61 -12.19 11.99
N CYS A 328 -17.43 -13.13 12.43
CA CYS A 328 -17.56 -14.46 11.82
C CYS A 328 -17.93 -14.35 10.33
N VAL A 329 -18.92 -13.52 9.98
CA VAL A 329 -19.36 -13.35 8.59
C VAL A 329 -18.22 -12.85 7.70
N LEU A 330 -17.42 -11.89 8.19
CA LEU A 330 -16.30 -11.33 7.44
C LEU A 330 -15.22 -12.37 7.16
N THR A 331 -14.99 -13.32 8.07
CA THR A 331 -13.92 -14.29 7.95
C THR A 331 -14.28 -15.60 7.26
N HIS A 332 -15.58 -15.95 7.18
CA HIS A 332 -16.02 -17.24 6.63
C HIS A 332 -16.48 -17.15 5.18
N ASP A 333 -16.17 -18.17 4.40
CA ASP A 333 -16.57 -18.26 3.00
C ASP A 333 -18.06 -18.60 2.85
N ASN A 334 -18.66 -19.29 3.84
CA ASN A 334 -20.08 -19.69 3.83
C ASN A 334 -20.81 -19.22 5.10
N PRO A 335 -20.93 -17.89 5.31
CA PRO A 335 -21.33 -17.34 6.60
C PRO A 335 -22.75 -17.69 7.04
N VAL A 336 -23.68 -17.93 6.10
CA VAL A 336 -25.05 -18.37 6.43
C VAL A 336 -25.06 -19.75 7.10
N ARG A 337 -24.12 -20.62 6.71
CA ARG A 337 -23.98 -21.95 7.30
C ARG A 337 -23.26 -21.87 8.64
N ASP A 338 -22.18 -21.09 8.67
CA ASP A 338 -21.14 -21.17 9.71
C ASP A 338 -21.35 -20.19 10.88
N CYS A 339 -22.03 -19.05 10.66
CA CYS A 339 -22.15 -17.96 11.63
C CYS A 339 -23.55 -17.86 12.26
N ARG A 340 -23.94 -18.91 12.98
CA ARG A 340 -25.27 -19.06 13.60
C ARG A 340 -25.39 -18.51 15.01
#